data_AF-A0A958BYI6-F1
#
_entry.id   AF-A0A958BYI6-F1
#
_cell.length_a   1.000
_cell.length_b   1.000
_cell.length_c   1.000
_cell.angle_alpha   90.00
_cell.angle_beta   90.00
_cell.angle_gamma   90.00
#
_symmetry.space_group_name_H-M   'P 1'
#
loop_
_entity.id
_entity.type
_entity.pdbx_description
1 polymer ?
#
loop_
_entity_poly.entity_id
_entity_poly.type
_entity_poly.pdbx_seq_one_letter_code
_entity_poly.pdbx_strand_id
1 'polypeptide(L)'
;MAKTYKNLYNQLGVPLNLWAAYKQAAKGKRSQPTVAAFEYDLEAHLLSLEYELRDKTYQPGDYHNFTIDVPKRRLISAAPFRDRVVHHALMNVIEPLFERQFIHDSYANRLGKGTHKAVDRCTYYLRRHKYVMHCDVKQFF
;
A
#
# COMPACT_ATOMS: atom_id res chain seq x y z
N MET A 1 -20.38 17.08 4.09
CA MET A 1 -20.90 16.08 3.13
C MET A 1 -19.70 15.35 2.53
N ALA A 2 -19.67 14.02 2.55
CA ALA A 2 -18.51 13.26 2.06
C ALA A 2 -18.38 13.41 0.54
N LYS A 3 -17.19 13.78 0.06
CA LYS A 3 -16.92 13.93 -1.38
C LYS A 3 -16.78 12.56 -2.02
N THR A 4 -17.58 12.28 -3.04
CA THR A 4 -17.52 11.03 -3.82
C THR A 4 -16.69 11.24 -5.07
N TYR A 5 -15.78 10.30 -5.37
CA TYR A 5 -14.98 10.29 -6.59
C TYR A 5 -15.43 9.13 -7.47
N LYS A 6 -15.66 9.38 -8.77
CA LYS A 6 -16.13 8.39 -9.75
C LYS A 6 -15.08 8.19 -10.84
N ASN A 7 -15.18 7.09 -11.59
CA ASN A 7 -14.35 6.80 -12.78
C ASN A 7 -12.84 6.71 -12.51
N LEU A 8 -12.44 6.27 -11.32
CA LEU A 8 -11.03 6.10 -10.95
C LEU A 8 -10.40 4.84 -11.54
N TYR A 9 -11.20 3.79 -11.78
CA TYR A 9 -10.70 2.49 -12.22
C TYR A 9 -9.92 2.54 -13.54
N ASN A 10 -10.37 3.36 -14.49
CA ASN A 10 -9.71 3.50 -15.79
C ASN A 10 -8.28 4.08 -15.68
N GLN A 11 -7.93 4.67 -14.55
CA GLN A 11 -6.59 5.21 -14.29
C GLN A 11 -5.59 4.12 -13.85
N LEU A 12 -6.07 2.94 -13.44
CA LEU A 12 -5.21 1.85 -12.98
C LEU A 12 -4.34 1.30 -14.13
N GLY A 13 -4.97 0.98 -15.26
CA GLY A 13 -4.32 0.37 -16.42
C GLY A 13 -3.54 1.34 -17.31
N VAL A 14 -3.43 2.63 -16.95
CA VAL A 14 -2.67 3.60 -17.76
C VAL A 14 -1.19 3.20 -17.79
N PRO A 15 -0.54 3.07 -18.97
CA PRO A 15 0.84 2.58 -19.08
C PRO A 15 1.83 3.32 -18.16
N LEU A 16 1.73 4.64 -18.09
CA LEU A 16 2.58 5.46 -17.23
C LEU A 16 2.34 5.21 -15.73
N ASN A 17 1.10 4.91 -15.33
CA ASN A 17 0.77 4.57 -13.95
C ASN A 17 1.33 3.18 -13.59
N LEU A 18 1.16 2.18 -14.47
CA LEU A 18 1.71 0.84 -14.28
C LEU A 18 3.24 0.85 -14.22
N TRP A 19 3.90 1.63 -15.09
CA TRP A 19 5.35 1.83 -15.04
C TRP A 19 5.80 2.46 -13.71
N ALA A 20 5.12 3.52 -13.26
CA ALA A 20 5.42 4.15 -11.98
C ALA A 20 5.19 3.19 -10.80
N ALA A 21 4.12 2.40 -10.85
CA ALA A 21 3.76 1.42 -9.84
C ALA A 21 4.79 0.29 -9.74
N TYR A 22 5.27 -0.22 -10.88
CA TYR A 22 6.37 -1.19 -10.91
C TYR A 22 7.62 -0.63 -10.23
N LYS A 23 8.06 0.58 -10.59
CA LYS A 23 9.26 1.20 -9.99
C LYS A 23 9.13 1.34 -8.48
N GLN A 24 7.94 1.65 -7.98
CA GLN A 24 7.65 1.72 -6.55
C GLN A 24 7.69 0.34 -5.89
N ALA A 25 7.05 -0.66 -6.50
CA ALA A 25 7.02 -2.03 -6.00
C ALA A 25 8.42 -2.66 -5.93
N ALA A 26 9.26 -2.39 -6.93
CA ALA A 26 10.62 -2.93 -7.07
C ALA A 26 11.66 -2.19 -6.22
N LYS A 27 11.34 -0.99 -5.71
CA LYS A 27 12.30 -0.12 -5.01
C LYS A 27 12.96 -0.84 -3.82
N GLY A 28 14.28 -0.99 -3.88
CA GLY A 28 15.08 -1.67 -2.85
C GLY A 28 14.92 -3.20 -2.79
N LYS A 29 14.21 -3.81 -3.75
CA LYS A 29 13.86 -5.24 -3.75
C LYS A 29 14.21 -5.96 -5.05
N ARG A 30 14.89 -5.30 -5.99
CA ARG A 30 15.22 -5.85 -7.33
C ARG A 30 16.03 -7.14 -7.30
N SER A 31 16.80 -7.38 -6.23
CA SER A 31 17.56 -8.62 -6.05
C SER A 31 16.70 -9.82 -5.62
N GLN A 32 15.43 -9.61 -5.24
CA GLN A 32 14.55 -10.72 -4.89
C GLN A 32 14.17 -11.52 -6.15
N PRO A 33 14.24 -12.86 -6.12
CA PRO A 33 13.99 -13.68 -7.31
C PRO A 33 12.64 -13.42 -7.99
N THR A 34 11.58 -13.18 -7.22
CA THR A 34 10.24 -12.87 -7.76
C THR A 34 10.17 -11.53 -8.49
N VAL A 35 10.98 -10.57 -8.06
CA VAL A 35 11.09 -9.25 -8.69
C VAL A 35 11.95 -9.37 -9.95
N ALA A 36 13.11 -10.02 -9.85
CA ALA A 36 14.01 -10.23 -10.98
C ALA A 36 13.35 -11.04 -12.11
N ALA A 37 12.57 -12.08 -11.79
CA ALA A 37 11.83 -12.86 -12.78
C ALA A 37 10.75 -12.02 -13.50
N PHE A 38 10.08 -11.12 -12.79
CA PHE A 38 9.13 -10.20 -13.41
C PHE A 38 9.84 -9.15 -14.28
N GLU A 39 10.98 -8.62 -13.82
CA GLU A 39 11.79 -7.65 -14.54
C GLU A 39 12.42 -8.21 -15.82
N TYR A 40 12.70 -9.52 -15.85
CA TYR A 40 13.25 -10.19 -17.03
C TYR A 40 12.34 -10.03 -18.25
N ASP A 41 11.02 -10.08 -18.05
CA ASP A 41 10.01 -9.88 -19.10
C ASP A 41 9.05 -8.73 -18.73
N LEU A 42 9.64 -7.60 -18.32
CA LEU A 42 8.91 -6.47 -17.74
C LEU A 42 7.83 -5.93 -18.67
N GLU A 43 8.17 -5.74 -19.95
CA GLU A 43 7.26 -5.13 -20.93
C GLU A 43 6.04 -6.01 -21.16
N ALA A 44 6.21 -7.31 -21.39
CA ALA A 44 5.10 -8.23 -21.60
C ALA A 44 4.18 -8.30 -20.36
N HIS A 45 4.76 -8.35 -19.16
CA HIS A 45 3.96 -8.35 -17.93
C HIS A 45 3.15 -7.06 -17.76
N LEU A 46 3.74 -5.88 -18.04
CA LEU A 46 3.02 -4.61 -17.93
C LEU A 46 1.92 -4.47 -18.98
N LEU A 47 2.17 -4.89 -20.23
CA LEU A 47 1.16 -4.91 -21.28
C LEU A 47 0.01 -5.87 -20.95
N SER A 48 0.31 -7.07 -20.44
CA SER A 48 -0.72 -8.01 -19.98
C SER A 48 -1.59 -7.38 -18.89
N LEU A 49 -0.96 -6.75 -17.89
CA LEU A 49 -1.69 -6.04 -16.83
C LEU A 49 -2.55 -4.89 -17.36
N GLU A 50 -2.05 -4.11 -18.32
CA GLU A 50 -2.83 -3.06 -18.97
C GLU A 50 -4.09 -3.64 -19.63
N TYR A 51 -3.94 -4.68 -20.46
CA TYR A 51 -5.08 -5.31 -21.14
C TYR A 51 -6.09 -5.88 -20.15
N GLU A 52 -5.61 -6.62 -19.16
CA GLU A 52 -6.48 -7.25 -18.17
C GLU A 52 -7.22 -6.24 -17.27
N LEU A 53 -6.56 -5.14 -16.90
CA LEU A 53 -7.22 -4.06 -16.16
C LEU A 53 -8.19 -3.30 -17.05
N ARG A 54 -7.86 -3.04 -18.31
CA ARG A 54 -8.75 -2.37 -19.27
C ARG A 54 -10.02 -3.20 -19.52
N ASP A 55 -9.86 -4.50 -19.72
CA ASP A 55 -10.95 -5.43 -20.01
C ASP A 55 -11.62 -5.99 -18.73
N LYS A 56 -11.15 -5.57 -17.55
CA LYS A 56 -11.67 -6.00 -16.23
C LYS A 56 -11.60 -7.50 -15.98
N THR A 57 -10.61 -8.17 -16.59
CA THR A 57 -10.36 -9.61 -16.45
C THR A 57 -9.27 -9.93 -15.45
N TYR A 58 -8.55 -8.92 -14.94
CA TYR A 58 -7.52 -9.10 -13.92
C TYR A 58 -8.07 -9.82 -12.68
N GLN A 59 -7.41 -10.92 -12.31
CA GLN A 59 -7.63 -11.64 -11.07
C GLN A 59 -6.34 -11.63 -10.23
N PRO A 60 -6.40 -11.27 -8.94
CA PRO A 60 -5.28 -11.43 -8.03
C PRO A 60 -4.89 -12.91 -7.92
N GLY A 61 -3.60 -13.19 -7.85
CA GLY A 61 -3.08 -14.52 -7.57
C GLY A 61 -3.17 -14.89 -6.10
N ASP A 62 -2.82 -16.14 -5.80
CA ASP A 62 -2.85 -16.65 -4.44
C ASP A 62 -1.79 -15.99 -3.55
N TYR A 63 -2.21 -15.64 -2.33
CA TYR A 63 -1.30 -15.09 -1.32
C TYR A 63 -0.41 -16.19 -0.75
N HIS A 64 0.88 -15.88 -0.66
CA HIS A 64 1.81 -16.70 0.13
C HIS A 64 1.64 -16.37 1.61
N ASN A 65 1.07 -17.30 2.37
CA ASN A 65 0.79 -17.14 3.78
C ASN A 65 1.92 -17.74 4.63
N PHE A 66 2.45 -16.96 5.57
CA PHE A 66 3.44 -17.43 6.54
C PHE A 66 3.25 -16.72 7.89
N THR A 67 3.61 -17.38 8.98
CA THR A 67 3.49 -16.80 10.33
C THR A 67 4.82 -16.24 10.78
N ILE A 68 4.80 -15.05 11.39
CA ILE A 68 5.95 -14.49 12.11
C ILE A 68 5.57 -14.39 13.58
N ASP A 69 6.39 -14.92 14.48
CA ASP A 69 6.10 -14.94 15.92
C ASP A 69 6.65 -13.74 16.70
N VAL A 70 7.68 -13.06 16.17
CA VAL A 70 8.37 -11.96 16.87
C VAL A 70 8.09 -10.61 16.22
N PRO A 71 7.75 -9.55 16.99
CA PRO A 71 7.53 -9.49 18.44
C PRO A 71 6.14 -10.01 18.91
N LYS A 72 5.22 -10.30 17.98
CA LYS A 72 3.89 -10.88 18.25
C LYS A 72 3.49 -11.76 17.06
N ARG A 73 2.90 -12.92 17.35
CA ARG A 73 2.38 -13.84 16.33
C ARG A 73 1.39 -13.16 15.39
N ARG A 74 1.72 -13.13 14.10
CA ARG A 74 0.87 -12.61 13.03
C ARG A 74 0.98 -13.48 11.79
N LEU A 75 -0.17 -13.74 11.17
CA LEU A 75 -0.22 -14.29 9.82
C LEU A 75 0.11 -13.16 8.84
N ILE A 76 1.10 -13.37 8.00
CA ILE A 76 1.46 -12.48 6.90
C ILE A 76 1.00 -13.13 5.61
N SER A 77 0.21 -12.38 4.84
CA SER A 77 -0.21 -12.74 3.50
C SER A 77 0.58 -11.89 2.51
N ALA A 78 1.56 -12.49 1.84
CA ALA A 78 2.35 -11.82 0.82
C ALA A 78 1.74 -12.02 -0.56
N ALA A 79 1.32 -10.92 -1.19
CA ALA A 79 0.84 -10.94 -2.57
C ALA A 79 1.99 -11.24 -3.56
N PRO A 80 1.72 -11.94 -4.67
CA PRO A 80 2.63 -12.07 -5.81
C PRO A 80 3.18 -10.70 -6.25
N PHE A 81 4.38 -10.67 -6.83
CA PHE A 81 4.98 -9.40 -7.25
C PHE A 81 4.11 -8.65 -8.28
N ARG A 82 3.54 -9.38 -9.22
CA ARG A 82 2.56 -8.86 -10.20
C ARG A 82 1.42 -8.08 -9.53
N ASP A 83 0.82 -8.65 -8.50
CA ASP A 83 -0.31 -8.02 -7.80
C ASP A 83 0.15 -6.83 -6.96
N ARG A 84 1.37 -6.88 -6.42
CA ARG A 84 1.97 -5.70 -5.77
C ARG A 84 2.11 -4.52 -6.74
N VAL A 85 2.40 -4.75 -8.02
CA VAL A 85 2.38 -3.69 -9.05
C VAL A 85 0.98 -3.07 -9.15
N VAL A 86 -0.06 -3.90 -9.22
CA VAL A 86 -1.45 -3.42 -9.27
C VAL A 86 -1.86 -2.68 -7.98
N HIS A 87 -1.43 -3.15 -6.81
CA HIS A 87 -1.65 -2.45 -5.54
C HIS A 87 -1.02 -1.06 -5.54
N HIS A 88 0.21 -0.92 -6.03
CA HIS A 88 0.85 0.39 -6.18
C HIS A 88 0.13 1.27 -7.22
N ALA A 89 -0.35 0.69 -8.32
CA ALA A 89 -1.12 1.43 -9.33
C ALA A 89 -2.45 1.97 -8.75
N LEU A 90 -3.09 1.19 -7.88
CA LEU A 90 -4.26 1.62 -7.12
C LEU A 90 -3.92 2.74 -6.15
N MET A 91 -2.87 2.57 -5.35
CA MET A 91 -2.44 3.57 -4.37
C MET A 91 -2.10 4.91 -5.03
N ASN A 92 -1.44 4.92 -6.18
CA ASN A 92 -1.15 6.15 -6.94
C ASN A 92 -2.42 6.98 -7.24
N VAL A 93 -3.57 6.33 -7.40
CA VAL A 93 -4.84 6.97 -7.72
C VAL A 93 -5.61 7.37 -6.45
N ILE A 94 -5.69 6.48 -5.46
CA ILE A 94 -6.55 6.69 -4.29
C ILE A 94 -5.86 7.44 -3.15
N GLU A 95 -4.55 7.29 -2.97
CA GLU A 95 -3.81 7.87 -1.85
C GLU A 95 -3.96 9.40 -1.77
N PRO A 96 -3.86 10.18 -2.86
CA PRO A 96 -4.04 11.64 -2.78
C PRO A 96 -5.45 12.06 -2.35
N LEU A 97 -6.45 11.20 -2.53
CA LEU A 97 -7.83 11.46 -2.14
C LEU A 97 -8.02 11.22 -0.65
N PHE A 98 -7.47 10.12 -0.13
CA PHE A 98 -7.51 9.78 1.30
C PHE A 98 -6.63 10.71 2.14
N GLU A 99 -5.46 11.10 1.63
CA GLU A 99 -4.52 11.96 2.36
C GLU A 99 -5.15 13.31 2.74
N ARG A 100 -6.04 13.85 1.90
CA ARG A 100 -6.80 15.08 2.17
C ARG A 100 -7.88 14.93 3.25
N GLN A 101 -8.28 13.69 3.56
CA GLN A 101 -9.35 13.38 4.50
C GLN A 101 -8.82 12.89 5.85
N PHE A 102 -7.59 12.38 5.90
CA PHE A 102 -7.02 11.89 7.15
C PHE A 102 -6.89 13.01 8.19
N ILE A 103 -7.20 12.66 9.44
CA ILE A 103 -6.89 13.52 10.58
C ILE A 103 -5.38 13.74 10.69
N HIS A 104 -5.00 14.88 11.27
CA HIS A 104 -3.59 15.23 11.44
C HIS A 104 -2.82 14.18 12.25
N ASP A 105 -3.43 13.66 13.32
CA ASP A 105 -2.76 12.78 14.29
C ASP A 105 -2.83 11.28 13.91
N SER A 106 -3.01 10.97 12.62
CA SER A 106 -2.78 9.64 12.05
C SER A 106 -1.39 9.56 11.44
N TYR A 107 -0.58 8.59 11.86
CA TYR A 107 0.87 8.58 11.57
C TYR A 107 1.38 7.37 10.78
N ALA A 108 0.60 6.29 10.67
CA ALA A 108 1.05 5.06 10.02
C ALA A 108 1.01 5.17 8.49
N ASN A 109 2.06 4.67 7.82
CA ASN A 109 2.13 4.51 6.35
C ASN A 109 1.79 5.76 5.53
N ARG A 110 2.14 6.96 6.00
CA ARG A 110 1.87 8.24 5.32
C ARG A 110 3.16 9.02 5.06
N LEU A 111 3.23 9.70 3.92
CA LEU A 111 4.39 10.50 3.55
C LEU A 111 4.64 11.62 4.57
N GLY A 112 5.89 11.74 5.03
CA GLY A 112 6.25 12.74 6.03
C GLY A 112 5.63 12.51 7.42
N LYS A 113 4.97 11.37 7.65
CA LYS A 113 4.55 10.88 8.97
C LYS A 113 5.47 9.72 9.39
N GLY A 114 5.24 9.17 10.58
CA GLY A 114 6.00 8.04 11.11
C GLY A 114 6.03 8.00 12.63
N THR A 115 6.68 6.96 13.16
CA THR A 115 6.71 6.65 14.60
C THR A 115 7.29 7.80 15.43
N HIS A 116 8.40 8.40 15.00
CA HIS A 116 9.01 9.51 15.73
C HIS A 116 8.05 10.70 15.88
N LYS A 117 7.39 11.13 14.80
CA LYS A 117 6.41 12.21 14.85
C LYS A 117 5.20 11.88 15.72
N ALA A 118 4.79 10.61 15.76
CA ALA A 118 3.71 10.15 16.64
C ALA A 118 4.12 10.25 18.12
N VAL A 119 5.34 9.84 18.45
CA VAL A 119 5.90 9.91 19.81
C VAL A 119 6.08 11.37 20.26
N ASP A 120 6.58 12.24 19.38
CA ASP A 120 6.71 13.68 19.68
C ASP A 120 5.34 14.30 19.98
N ARG A 121 4.33 13.97 19.17
CA ARG A 121 2.95 14.44 19.39
C ARG A 121 2.36 13.89 20.69
N CYS A 122 2.57 12.61 20.98
CA CYS A 122 2.14 12.01 22.23
C CYS A 122 2.78 12.72 23.43
N THR A 123 4.09 12.94 23.38
CA THR A 123 4.86 13.64 24.42
C THR A 123 4.35 15.07 24.63
N TYR A 124 4.02 15.78 23.55
CA TYR A 124 3.42 17.12 23.63
C TYR A 124 2.12 17.13 24.45
N TYR A 125 1.24 16.14 24.29
CA TYR A 125 -0.01 16.02 25.04
C TYR A 125 0.18 15.49 26.46
N LEU A 126 1.09 14.54 26.68
CA LEU A 126 1.43 14.01 28.00
C LEU A 126 1.93 15.11 28.96
N ARG A 127 2.62 16.13 28.44
CA ARG A 127 3.05 17.30 29.23
C ARG A 127 1.90 18.24 29.64
N ARG A 128 0.70 18.08 29.07
CA ARG A 128 -0.47 18.96 29.27
C ARG A 128 -1.65 18.26 29.93
N HIS A 129 -1.72 16.94 29.84
CA HIS A 129 -2.83 16.15 30.37
C HIS A 129 -2.30 15.01 31.24
N LYS A 130 -2.95 14.79 32.38
CA LYS A 130 -2.53 13.80 33.38
C LYS A 130 -2.97 12.36 33.05
N TYR A 131 -4.01 12.20 32.25
CA TYR A 131 -4.64 10.90 31.98
C TYR A 131 -4.60 10.55 30.50
N VAL A 132 -4.49 9.25 30.21
CA VAL A 132 -4.46 8.69 28.85
C VAL A 132 -5.46 7.56 28.76
N MET A 133 -6.23 7.54 27.68
CA MET A 133 -7.05 6.39 27.30
C MET A 133 -6.26 5.54 26.30
N HIS A 134 -5.89 4.33 26.70
CA HIS A 134 -5.22 3.37 25.84
C HIS A 134 -6.26 2.45 25.20
N CYS A 135 -6.31 2.41 23.87
CA CYS A 135 -7.21 1.57 23.09
C CYS A 135 -6.43 0.81 22.03
N ASP A 136 -6.83 -0.43 21.76
CA ASP A 136 -6.25 -1.27 20.72
C ASP A 136 -7.35 -2.00 19.94
N VAL A 137 -7.07 -2.34 18.69
CA VAL A 137 -7.96 -3.10 17.80
C VAL A 137 -7.35 -4.47 17.55
N LYS A 138 -8.07 -5.53 17.93
CA LYS A 138 -7.64 -6.90 17.68
C LYS A 138 -7.92 -7.29 16.22
N GLN A 139 -6.87 -7.69 15.49
CA GLN A 139 -6.97 -8.24 14.13
C GLN A 139 -7.76 -7.33 13.18
N PHE A 140 -7.19 -6.18 12.81
CA PHE A 140 -7.83 -5.21 11.93
C PHE A 140 -8.17 -5.77 10.52
N PHE A 141 -7.37 -6.73 10.04
CA PHE A 141 -7.58 -7.42 8.78
C PHE A 141 -8.23 -8.78 8.99
#